data_AF-A0A7K0LYG1-F1
#
_entry.id   AF-A0A7K0LYG1-F1
#
_cell.length_a   1.000
_cell.length_b   1.000
_cell.length_c   1.000
_cell.angle_alpha   90.00
_cell.angle_beta   90.00
_cell.angle_gamma   90.00
#
_symmetry.space_group_name_H-M   'P 1'
#
loop_
_entity.id
_entity.type
_entity.pdbx_description
1 polymer ?
#
loop_
_entity_poly.entity_id
_entity_poly.type
_entity_poly.pdbx_seq_one_letter_code
_entity_poly.pdbx_strand_id
1 'polypeptide(L)'
;MNNKGFSKPKPGGARLLAYDLVSQVNRNGAYANLRLPELLANSDLDLRDRSFVTELSYGTLRMQGKHDFAISKKADRPMAELDEKIV
;
A
#
# COMPACT_ATOMS: atom_id res chain seq x y z
N MET A 1 10.77 -32.65 2.01
CA MET A 1 10.09 -31.47 1.42
C MET A 1 9.75 -30.51 2.55
N ASN A 2 10.45 -29.39 2.67
CA ASN A 2 10.23 -28.45 3.77
C ASN A 2 8.93 -27.66 3.53
N ASN A 3 7.85 -28.11 4.16
CA ASN A 3 6.56 -27.44 4.14
C ASN A 3 6.61 -26.24 5.10
N LYS A 4 7.26 -25.14 4.67
CA LYS A 4 7.11 -23.85 5.36
C LYS A 4 5.70 -23.35 5.09
N GLY A 5 4.78 -23.63 6.00
CA GLY A 5 3.44 -23.04 6.01
C GLY A 5 3.53 -21.50 5.99
N PHE A 6 2.53 -20.85 5.40
CA PHE A 6 2.48 -19.40 5.27
C PHE A 6 2.53 -18.73 6.66
N SER A 7 3.61 -18.00 6.96
CA SER A 7 3.72 -17.17 8.16
C SER A 7 3.03 -15.83 7.91
N LYS A 8 2.21 -15.36 8.86
CA LYS A 8 1.58 -14.04 8.76
C LYS A 8 2.68 -12.97 8.59
N PRO A 9 2.58 -12.09 7.58
CA PRO A 9 3.55 -11.02 7.40
C PRO A 9 3.48 -10.06 8.60
N LYS A 10 4.66 -9.63 9.07
CA LYS A 10 4.81 -8.57 10.09
C LYS A 10 5.46 -7.35 9.43
N PRO A 11 4.69 -6.55 8.66
CA PRO A 11 5.22 -5.34 8.05
C PRO A 11 5.64 -4.32 9.11
N GLY A 12 6.68 -3.54 8.83
CA GLY A 12 7.08 -2.41 9.68
C GLY A 12 6.08 -1.26 9.58
N GLY A 13 6.10 -0.36 10.57
CA GLY A 13 5.16 0.77 10.67
C GLY A 13 5.09 1.64 9.41
N ALA A 14 6.23 1.88 8.76
CA ALA A 14 6.27 2.64 7.50
C ALA A 14 5.47 1.98 6.37
N ARG A 15 5.56 0.66 6.18
CA ARG A 15 4.79 -0.05 5.14
C ARG A 15 3.29 -0.04 5.44
N LEU A 16 2.92 -0.15 6.71
CA LEU A 16 1.52 -0.05 7.14
C LEU A 16 0.96 1.36 6.89
N LEU A 17 1.71 2.41 7.22
CA LEU A 17 1.27 3.78 7.00
C LEU A 17 1.14 4.12 5.51
N ALA A 18 2.03 3.59 4.66
CA ALA A 18 1.91 3.71 3.21
C ALA A 18 0.66 2.98 2.67
N TYR A 19 0.39 1.76 3.16
CA TYR A 19 -0.82 1.01 2.83
C TYR A 19 -2.08 1.79 3.23
N ASP A 20 -2.12 2.31 4.45
CA ASP A 20 -3.25 3.08 4.96
C ASP A 20 -3.52 4.31 4.10
N LEU A 21 -2.47 5.03 3.67
CA LEU A 21 -2.62 6.17 2.77
C LEU A 21 -3.19 5.75 1.41
N VAL A 22 -2.61 4.74 0.76
CA VAL A 22 -3.06 4.25 -0.55
C VAL A 22 -4.52 3.77 -0.47
N SER A 23 -4.88 3.04 0.59
CA SER A 23 -6.25 2.60 0.85
C SER A 23 -7.21 3.79 1.00
N GLN A 24 -6.83 4.82 1.76
CA GLN A 24 -7.66 6.01 1.94
C GLN A 24 -7.86 6.80 0.65
N VAL A 25 -6.83 6.87 -0.20
CA VAL A 25 -6.94 7.52 -1.52
C VAL A 25 -7.89 6.73 -2.41
N ASN A 26 -7.66 5.42 -2.55
CA ASN A 26 -8.42 4.59 -3.49
C ASN A 26 -9.88 4.36 -3.07
N ARG A 27 -10.18 4.38 -1.77
CA ARG A 27 -11.51 3.96 -1.25
C ARG A 27 -12.28 5.07 -0.56
N ASN A 28 -11.58 5.99 0.10
CA ASN A 28 -12.22 7.07 0.85
C ASN A 28 -12.13 8.41 0.11
N GLY A 29 -11.56 8.44 -1.10
CA GLY A 29 -11.42 9.65 -1.91
C GLY A 29 -10.46 10.67 -1.29
N ALA A 30 -9.55 10.23 -0.42
CA ALA A 30 -8.59 11.12 0.20
C ALA A 30 -7.59 11.66 -0.84
N TYR A 31 -7.24 12.94 -0.73
CA TYR A 31 -6.16 13.50 -1.54
C TYR A 31 -4.81 13.17 -0.91
N ALA A 32 -3.95 12.47 -1.65
CA ALA A 32 -2.66 11.99 -1.12
C ALA A 32 -1.77 13.12 -0.57
N ASN A 33 -1.74 14.26 -1.26
CA ASN A 33 -0.96 15.44 -0.88
C ASN A 33 -1.44 16.12 0.40
N LEU A 34 -2.72 15.95 0.77
CA LEU A 34 -3.27 16.46 2.02
C LEU A 34 -3.13 15.42 3.13
N ARG A 35 -3.38 14.15 2.82
CA ARG A 35 -3.45 13.09 3.82
C ARG A 35 -2.08 12.60 4.28
N LEU A 36 -1.09 12.53 3.39
CA LEU A 36 0.25 12.09 3.75
C LEU A 36 0.89 12.97 4.84
N PRO A 37 0.90 14.32 4.73
CA PRO A 37 1.43 15.18 5.78
C PRO A 37 0.79 14.94 7.15
N GLU A 38 -0.53 14.76 7.21
CA GLU A 38 -1.26 14.48 8.45
C GLU A 38 -0.84 13.14 9.07
N LEU A 39 -0.75 12.08 8.27
CA LEU A 39 -0.33 10.76 8.75
C LEU A 39 1.12 10.79 9.25
N LEU A 40 2.02 11.45 8.53
CA LEU A 40 3.43 11.58 8.94
C LEU A 40 3.59 12.40 10.22
N ALA A 41 2.79 13.47 10.39
CA ALA A 41 2.81 14.31 11.58
C ALA A 41 2.35 13.55 12.84
N ASN A 42 1.42 12.61 12.69
CA ASN A 42 0.89 11.78 13.78
C ASN A 42 1.67 10.47 13.97
N SER A 43 2.81 10.30 13.30
CA SER A 43 3.61 9.07 13.37
C SER A 43 4.91 9.28 14.12
N ASP A 44 5.38 8.25 14.81
CA ASP A 44 6.70 8.23 15.48
C ASP A 44 7.84 7.79 14.54
N LEU A 45 7.64 7.89 13.22
CA LEU A 45 8.61 7.44 12.23
C LEU A 45 9.82 8.38 12.16
N ASP A 46 11.02 7.79 12.05
CA ASP A 46 12.23 8.55 11.80
C ASP A 46 12.26 9.13 10.37
N LEU A 47 13.24 10.00 10.10
CA LEU A 47 13.34 10.66 8.80
C LEU A 47 13.43 9.67 7.63
N ARG A 48 14.18 8.57 7.81
CA ARG A 48 14.37 7.56 6.77
C ARG A 48 13.06 6.86 6.44
N ASP A 49 12.32 6.46 7.46
CA ASP A 49 11.03 5.81 7.30
C ASP A 49 9.99 6.77 6.72
N ARG A 50 10.00 8.06 7.11
CA ARG A 50 9.11 9.08 6.52
C ARG A 50 9.39 9.28 5.02
N SER A 51 10.66 9.32 4.61
CA SER A 51 11.03 9.34 3.18
C SER A 51 10.58 8.06 2.47
N PHE A 52 10.76 6.91 3.11
CA PHE A 52 10.32 5.63 2.56
C PHE A 52 8.80 5.56 2.36
N VAL A 53 7.98 6.01 3.32
CA VAL A 53 6.53 6.10 3.18
C VAL A 53 6.16 6.98 1.99
N THR A 54 6.78 8.16 1.90
CA THR A 54 6.47 9.16 0.87
C THR A 54 6.66 8.56 -0.52
N GLU A 55 7.83 7.98 -0.79
CA GLU A 55 8.15 7.37 -2.08
C GLU A 55 7.31 6.13 -2.36
N LEU A 56 7.11 5.27 -1.36
CA LEU A 56 6.29 4.07 -1.52
C LEU A 56 4.85 4.43 -1.88
N SER A 57 4.27 5.43 -1.22
CA SER A 57 2.88 5.81 -1.42
C SER A 57 2.68 6.52 -2.76
N TYR A 58 3.45 7.58 -3.03
CA TYR A 58 3.32 8.30 -4.30
C TYR A 58 3.77 7.46 -5.49
N GLY A 59 4.81 6.65 -5.33
CA GLY A 59 5.26 5.70 -6.35
C GLY A 59 4.16 4.69 -6.70
N THR A 60 3.51 4.11 -5.69
CA THR A 60 2.41 3.15 -5.89
C THR A 60 1.24 3.81 -6.62
N LEU A 61 0.76 4.96 -6.14
CA LEU A 61 -0.37 5.68 -6.75
C LEU A 61 -0.05 6.10 -8.19
N ARG A 62 1.15 6.62 -8.44
CA ARG A 62 1.59 7.01 -9.79
C ARG A 62 1.65 5.83 -10.75
N MET A 63 2.04 4.66 -10.27
CA MET A 63 2.22 3.46 -11.08
C MET A 63 1.00 2.53 -11.05
N GLN A 64 -0.11 2.92 -10.41
CA GLN A 64 -1.24 2.05 -10.13
C GLN A 64 -1.76 1.34 -11.37
N GLY A 65 -2.07 2.06 -12.46
CA GLY A 65 -2.54 1.43 -13.70
C GLY A 65 -1.56 0.41 -14.30
N LYS A 66 -0.25 0.60 -14.13
CA LYS A 66 0.78 -0.38 -14.55
C LYS A 66 0.78 -1.60 -13.63
N HIS A 67 0.63 -1.40 -12.33
CA HIS A 67 0.52 -2.49 -11.36
C HIS A 67 -0.75 -3.31 -11.60
N ASP A 68 -1.90 -2.65 -11.75
CA ASP A 68 -3.18 -3.29 -12.02
C ASP A 68 -3.12 -4.14 -13.30
N PHE A 69 -2.53 -3.59 -14.37
CA PHE A 69 -2.30 -4.35 -15.59
C PHE A 69 -1.42 -5.58 -15.35
N ALA A 70 -0.28 -5.43 -14.67
CA ALA A 70 0.62 -6.55 -14.40
C ALA A 70 -0.03 -7.64 -13.54
N ILE A 71 -0.78 -7.25 -12.51
CA ILE A 71 -1.51 -8.17 -11.63
C ILE A 71 -2.63 -8.87 -12.43
N SER A 72 -3.33 -8.17 -13.32
CA SER A 72 -4.40 -8.76 -14.15
C SER A 72 -3.92 -9.90 -15.05
N LYS A 73 -2.63 -9.92 -15.41
CA LYS A 73 -2.03 -10.99 -16.21
C LYS A 73 -1.72 -12.26 -15.41
N LYS A 74 -1.80 -12.19 -14.07
CA LYS A 74 -1.43 -13.27 -13.16
C LYS A 74 -2.52 -13.60 -12.15
N ALA A 75 -3.57 -12.81 -12.08
CA ALA A 75 -4.74 -13.10 -11.26
C ALA A 75 -5.58 -14.20 -11.91
N ASP A 76 -5.98 -15.19 -11.12
CA ASP A 76 -6.85 -16.29 -11.56
C ASP A 76 -8.34 -15.90 -11.56
N ARG A 77 -8.66 -14.67 -11.14
CA ARG A 77 -10.02 -14.11 -11.07
C ARG A 77 -10.03 -12.61 -11.42
N PRO A 78 -11.18 -12.04 -11.84
CA PRO A 78 -11.32 -10.61 -12.09
C PRO A 78 -10.95 -9.75 -10.87
N MET A 79 -10.41 -8.54 -11.12
CA MET A 79 -10.02 -7.61 -10.06
C MET A 79 -11.15 -7.25 -9.10
N ALA A 80 -12.38 -7.17 -9.61
CA ALA A 80 -13.57 -6.86 -8.82
C ALA A 80 -13.96 -7.96 -7.81
N GLU A 81 -13.41 -9.17 -7.95
CA GLU A 81 -13.66 -10.31 -7.06
C GLU A 81 -12.54 -10.51 -6.02
N LEU A 82 -11.47 -9.72 -6.10
CA LEU A 82 -10.42 -9.74 -5.10
C LEU A 82 -10.93 -9.08 -3.82
N ASP A 83 -10.49 -9.60 -2.67
CA ASP A 83 -10.80 -9.00 -1.38
C ASP A 83 -10.40 -7.54 -1.41
N GLU A 84 -11.28 -6.66 -0.92
CA GLU A 84 -11.04 -5.23 -0.99
C GLU A 84 -9.66 -4.91 -0.44
N LYS A 85 -9.26 -5.43 0.73
CA LYS A 85 -7.95 -5.18 1.36
C LYS A 85 -6.71 -5.54 0.51
N ILE A 86 -6.88 -6.26 -0.60
CA ILE A 86 -5.83 -6.65 -1.55
C ILE A 86 -5.73 -5.65 -2.73
N VAL A 87 -6.80 -4.94 -3.07
CA VAL A 87 -6.93 -4.02 -4.22
C VAL A 87 -6.83 -2.55 -3.80
#